data_AF-A0A2D7IKG4-F1
#
_entry.id   AF-A0A2D7IKG4-F1
#
_cell.length_a   1.000
_cell.length_b   1.000
_cell.length_c   1.000
_cell.angle_alpha   90.00
_cell.angle_beta   90.00
_cell.angle_gamma   90.00
#
_symmetry.space_group_name_H-M   'P 1'
#
loop_
_entity.id
_entity.type
_entity.pdbx_description
1 polymer ?
#
loop_
_entity_poly.entity_id
_entity_poly.type
_entity_poly.pdbx_seq_one_letter_code
_entity_poly.pdbx_strand_id
1 'polypeptide(L)'
;MLLSLPLEAKLLKPSQDGEKKEILIINGKRRLYYPVQTEGIHYSVNGPTRLEFISRYPVLKKKNRSNPFSYRIIVDDQDTIIVNHKYKVQKSIKSVQHPKHKYTYSGNYFINLSSG
;
A
#
# COMPACT_ATOMS: atom_id res chain seq x y z
N MET A 1 -19.62 -6.73 31.77
CA MET A 1 -18.16 -6.73 31.55
C MET A 1 -17.93 -6.56 30.06
N LEU A 2 -17.64 -5.35 29.58
CA LEU A 2 -17.28 -5.12 28.17
C LEU A 2 -15.86 -5.61 27.96
N LEU A 3 -15.70 -6.78 27.34
CA LEU A 3 -14.41 -7.26 26.88
C LEU A 3 -13.98 -6.39 25.71
N SER A 4 -13.02 -5.49 25.93
CA SER A 4 -12.35 -4.79 24.84
C SER A 4 -11.49 -5.81 24.08
N LEU A 5 -11.92 -6.19 22.88
CA LEU A 5 -11.07 -6.98 21.98
C LEU A 5 -9.82 -6.15 21.63
N PRO A 6 -8.63 -6.77 21.60
CA PRO A 6 -7.42 -6.07 21.19
C PRO A 6 -7.57 -5.59 19.75
N LEU A 7 -7.17 -4.33 19.49
CA LEU A 7 -7.13 -3.78 18.15
C LEU A 7 -5.98 -4.44 17.38
N GLU A 8 -6.32 -5.39 16.51
CA GLU A 8 -5.35 -6.10 15.68
C GLU A 8 -5.34 -5.55 14.25
N ALA A 9 -4.15 -5.36 13.70
CA ALA A 9 -3.96 -5.00 12.29
C ALA A 9 -3.46 -6.22 11.52
N LYS A 10 -4.17 -6.59 10.46
CA LYS A 10 -3.82 -7.72 9.59
C LYS A 10 -3.52 -7.22 8.19
N LEU A 11 -2.42 -7.72 7.60
CA LEU A 11 -2.15 -7.50 6.18
C LEU A 11 -3.22 -8.21 5.35
N LEU A 12 -3.97 -7.44 4.57
CA LEU A 12 -4.86 -7.97 3.56
C LEU A 12 -4.06 -8.37 2.32
N LYS A 13 -4.42 -9.52 1.76
CA LYS A 13 -3.89 -9.98 0.48
C LYS A 13 -4.93 -9.70 -0.61
N PRO A 14 -4.51 -9.36 -1.83
CA PRO A 14 -5.40 -9.25 -2.96
C PRO A 14 -6.24 -10.52 -3.14
N SER A 15 -7.51 -10.36 -3.51
CA SER A 15 -8.40 -11.47 -3.83
C SER A 15 -8.05 -12.14 -5.16
N GLN A 16 -7.34 -11.42 -6.02
CA GLN A 16 -6.87 -11.87 -7.34
C GLN A 16 -5.40 -11.52 -7.51
N ASP A 17 -4.65 -12.30 -8.30
CA ASP A 17 -3.26 -12.01 -8.67
C ASP A 17 -2.27 -11.80 -7.50
N GLY A 18 -2.55 -12.36 -6.32
CA GLY A 18 -1.74 -12.20 -5.11
C GLY A 18 -0.30 -12.73 -5.19
N GLU A 19 0.07 -13.44 -6.26
CA GLU A 19 1.45 -13.84 -6.52
C GLU A 19 2.33 -12.71 -7.06
N LYS A 20 1.73 -11.70 -7.70
CA LYS A 20 2.42 -10.50 -8.18
C LYS A 20 2.75 -9.58 -7.01
N LYS A 21 3.79 -9.95 -6.27
CA LYS A 21 4.20 -9.30 -5.02
C LYS A 21 5.61 -8.74 -5.09
N GLU A 22 5.82 -7.67 -4.34
CA GLU A 22 7.08 -6.95 -4.18
C GLU A 22 7.50 -7.03 -2.71
N ILE A 23 8.73 -7.52 -2.44
CA ILE A 23 9.21 -7.66 -1.07
C ILE A 23 10.24 -6.57 -0.82
N LEU A 24 9.89 -5.64 0.06
CA LEU A 24 10.76 -4.57 0.48
C LEU A 24 11.45 -4.92 1.79
N ILE A 25 12.76 -4.70 1.86
CA ILE A 25 13.53 -4.68 3.08
C ILE A 25 13.50 -3.25 3.63
N ILE A 26 12.83 -3.07 4.76
CA ILE A 26 12.65 -1.78 5.44
C ILE A 26 13.12 -1.95 6.88
N ASN A 27 14.17 -1.22 7.26
CA ASN A 27 14.80 -1.31 8.59
C ASN A 27 15.13 -2.77 8.98
N GLY A 28 15.72 -3.52 8.04
CA GLY A 28 16.08 -4.93 8.23
C GLY A 28 14.91 -5.93 8.18
N LYS A 29 13.66 -5.46 8.14
CA LYS A 29 12.46 -6.32 8.12
C LYS A 29 11.90 -6.48 6.71
N ARG A 30 11.43 -7.68 6.38
CA ARG A 30 10.71 -7.97 5.13
C ARG A 30 9.28 -7.44 5.24
N ARG A 31 8.85 -6.65 4.26
CA ARG A 31 7.49 -6.11 4.14
C ARG A 31 6.96 -6.43 2.75
N LEU A 32 5.76 -6.98 2.71
CA LEU A 32 5.10 -7.37 1.47
C LEU A 32 4.30 -6.19 0.91
N TYR A 33 4.46 -5.93 -0.38
CA TYR A 33 3.72 -4.94 -1.15
C TYR A 33 3.18 -5.60 -2.41
N TYR A 34 2.15 -4.99 -2.97
CA TYR A 34 1.53 -5.41 -4.23
C TYR A 34 1.64 -4.25 -5.23
N PRO A 35 2.37 -4.42 -6.36
CA PRO A 35 2.44 -3.38 -7.39
C PRO A 35 1.06 -3.13 -8.00
N VAL A 36 0.68 -1.86 -8.08
CA VAL A 36 -0.55 -1.47 -8.78
C VAL A 36 -0.32 -1.63 -10.29
N GLN A 37 -1.16 -2.45 -10.92
CA GLN A 37 -1.15 -2.68 -12.37
C GLN A 37 -2.28 -1.89 -13.05
N THR A 38 -2.36 -1.96 -14.38
CA THR A 38 -3.36 -1.22 -15.19
C THR A 38 -4.79 -1.59 -14.81
N GLU A 39 -5.03 -2.87 -14.58
CA GLU A 39 -6.29 -3.47 -14.13
C GLU A 39 -6.60 -3.18 -12.65
N GLY A 40 -5.64 -2.68 -11.88
CA GLY A 40 -5.77 -2.42 -10.46
C GLY A 40 -5.36 -3.61 -9.58
N ILE A 41 -5.72 -3.53 -8.30
CA ILE A 41 -5.55 -4.60 -7.32
C ILE A 41 -6.88 -4.74 -6.59
N HIS A 42 -7.45 -5.95 -6.62
CA HIS A 42 -8.77 -6.21 -6.07
C HIS A 42 -8.66 -6.82 -4.67
N TYR A 43 -9.54 -6.39 -3.77
CA TYR A 43 -9.68 -6.92 -2.42
C TYR A 43 -11.16 -7.20 -2.16
N SER A 44 -11.45 -8.28 -1.44
CA SER A 44 -12.78 -8.55 -0.87
C SER A 44 -12.65 -8.39 0.65
N VAL A 45 -13.39 -7.44 1.20
CA VAL A 45 -13.29 -7.03 2.61
C VAL A 45 -14.70 -6.80 3.14
N ASN A 46 -15.07 -7.54 4.17
CA ASN A 46 -16.33 -7.31 4.88
C ASN A 46 -16.11 -6.25 5.96
N GLY A 47 -16.94 -5.22 5.98
CA GLY A 47 -16.99 -4.24 7.05
C GLY A 47 -17.88 -4.69 8.23
N PRO A 48 -17.92 -3.90 9.32
CA PRO A 48 -17.27 -2.61 9.48
C PRO A 48 -15.77 -2.76 9.79
N THR A 49 -14.92 -2.03 9.06
CA THR A 49 -13.46 -2.09 9.25
C THR A 49 -12.77 -0.81 8.80
N ARG A 50 -11.61 -0.53 9.40
CA ARG A 50 -10.73 0.58 8.98
C ARG A 50 -9.56 0.02 8.21
N LEU A 51 -9.37 0.53 6.99
CA LEU A 51 -8.26 0.15 6.12
C LEU A 51 -7.20 1.23 6.11
N GLU A 52 -5.95 0.81 6.13
CA GLU A 52 -4.78 1.65 5.91
C GLU A 52 -4.06 1.22 4.63
N PHE A 53 -3.95 2.15 3.68
CA PHE A 53 -3.16 2.00 2.47
C PHE A 53 -1.77 2.56 2.71
N ILE A 54 -0.76 1.68 2.73
CA ILE A 54 0.64 2.07 2.86
C ILE A 54 1.29 1.97 1.48
N SER A 55 1.45 3.09 0.81
CA SER A 55 1.88 3.19 -0.59
C SER A 55 3.28 3.77 -0.73
N ARG A 56 4.03 3.34 -1.75
CA ARG A 56 5.37 3.85 -2.07
C ARG A 56 5.58 3.85 -3.58
N TYR A 57 6.28 4.85 -4.10
CA TYR A 57 6.59 4.94 -5.51
C TYR A 57 7.98 4.37 -5.82
N PRO A 58 8.11 3.41 -6.77
CA PRO A 58 9.41 2.92 -7.22
C PRO A 58 10.12 3.95 -8.09
N VAL A 59 11.42 4.12 -7.88
CA VAL A 59 12.27 5.09 -8.58
C VAL A 59 13.50 4.39 -9.15
N LEU A 60 13.65 4.48 -10.47
CA LEU A 60 14.84 4.10 -11.21
C LEU A 60 15.85 5.27 -11.16
N LYS A 61 16.88 5.18 -10.30
CA LYS A 61 18.03 6.11 -10.15
C LYS A 61 17.90 7.30 -9.18
N LYS A 62 19.07 7.80 -8.76
CA LYS A 62 19.40 8.68 -7.62
C LYS A 62 18.84 10.13 -7.68
N LYS A 63 17.67 10.38 -8.27
CA LYS A 63 17.05 11.71 -8.14
C LYS A 63 16.55 11.86 -6.71
N ASN A 64 17.30 12.58 -5.85
CA ASN A 64 16.92 12.89 -4.46
C ASN A 64 15.75 13.89 -4.37
N ARG A 65 14.90 13.95 -5.38
CA ARG A 65 13.75 14.85 -5.46
C ARG A 65 12.52 14.14 -4.91
N SER A 66 11.53 14.92 -4.50
CA SER A 66 10.22 14.37 -4.19
C SER A 66 9.55 13.91 -5.48
N ASN A 67 9.02 12.70 -5.48
CA ASN A 67 8.31 12.12 -6.62
C ASN A 67 6.82 12.18 -6.30
N PRO A 68 6.01 12.88 -7.10
CA PRO A 68 4.57 12.79 -6.99
C PRO A 68 4.10 11.43 -7.50
N PHE A 69 3.08 10.90 -6.87
CA PHE A 69 2.35 9.72 -7.35
C PHE A 69 0.93 9.77 -6.81
N SER A 70 0.01 9.15 -7.53
CA SER A 70 -1.39 9.07 -7.17
C SER A 70 -1.96 7.72 -7.54
N TYR A 71 -3.06 7.37 -6.88
CA TYR A 71 -3.85 6.18 -7.19
C TYR A 71 -5.31 6.45 -6.84
N ARG A 72 -6.19 5.59 -7.37
CA ARG A 72 -7.61 5.60 -7.05
C ARG A 72 -7.94 4.43 -6.16
N ILE A 73 -8.80 4.67 -5.17
CA ILE A 73 -9.49 3.62 -4.43
C ILE A 73 -10.92 3.65 -4.95
N ILE A 74 -11.39 2.51 -5.43
CA ILE A 74 -12.76 2.33 -5.94
C ILE A 74 -13.44 1.37 -4.98
N VAL A 75 -14.49 1.83 -4.30
CA VAL A 75 -15.30 1.02 -3.39
C VAL A 75 -16.58 0.64 -4.11
N ASP A 76 -16.86 -0.66 -4.18
CA ASP A 76 -18.05 -1.25 -4.81
C ASP A 76 -18.36 -0.71 -6.22
N ASP A 77 -17.31 -0.47 -7.01
CA ASP A 77 -17.37 0.08 -8.37
C ASP A 77 -18.10 1.44 -8.51
N GLN A 78 -18.26 2.16 -7.39
CA GLN A 78 -19.01 3.42 -7.32
C GLN A 78 -18.14 4.53 -6.74
N ASP A 79 -17.83 4.44 -5.44
CA ASP A 79 -17.17 5.52 -4.72
C ASP A 79 -15.68 5.56 -5.06
N THR A 80 -15.28 6.62 -5.76
CA THR A 80 -13.89 6.81 -6.18
C THR A 80 -13.20 7.88 -5.36
N ILE A 81 -12.14 7.47 -4.67
CA ILE A 81 -11.27 8.36 -3.89
C ILE A 81 -9.96 8.52 -4.64
N ILE A 82 -9.53 9.76 -4.88
CA ILE A 82 -8.23 10.07 -5.48
C ILE A 82 -7.23 10.38 -4.39
N VAL A 83 -6.23 9.52 -4.24
CA VAL A 83 -5.14 9.71 -3.27
C VAL A 83 -3.93 10.30 -3.97
N ASN A 84 -3.45 11.43 -3.47
CA ASN A 84 -2.30 12.14 -4.02
C ASN A 84 -1.18 12.21 -2.98
N HIS A 85 0.03 11.86 -3.40
CA HIS A 85 1.22 11.87 -2.56
C HIS A 85 2.40 12.51 -3.27
N LYS A 86 3.33 13.09 -2.51
CA LYS A 86 4.60 13.61 -3.03
C LYS A 86 5.69 13.45 -1.98
N TYR A 87 6.55 12.45 -2.16
CA TYR A 87 7.54 12.07 -1.15
C TYR A 87 8.95 11.92 -1.73
N LYS A 88 9.95 12.22 -0.88
CA LYS A 88 11.37 11.98 -1.18
C LYS A 88 11.68 10.48 -1.21
N VAL A 89 12.75 10.12 -1.91
CA VAL A 89 13.29 8.75 -1.94
C VAL A 89 13.95 8.41 -0.59
N GLN A 90 13.56 7.28 -0.01
CA GLN A 90 14.17 6.70 1.19
C GLN A 90 15.20 5.63 0.77
N LYS A 91 16.47 6.03 0.72
CA LYS A 91 17.57 5.22 0.12
C LYS A 91 17.81 3.86 0.78
N SER A 92 17.45 3.74 2.06
CA SER A 92 17.63 2.53 2.88
C SER A 92 16.69 1.39 2.48
N ILE A 93 15.59 1.70 1.79
CA ILE A 93 14.66 0.68 1.31
C ILE A 93 15.25 -0.02 0.09
N LYS A 94 15.17 -1.34 0.10
CA LYS A 94 15.63 -2.21 -0.98
C LYS A 94 14.51 -3.16 -1.36
N SER A 95 14.38 -3.44 -2.64
CA SER A 95 13.53 -4.52 -3.14
C SER A 95 14.36 -5.80 -3.28
N VAL A 96 13.74 -6.95 -2.97
CA VAL A 96 14.34 -8.27 -3.20
C VAL A 96 14.30 -8.63 -4.69
N GLN A 97 13.15 -8.39 -5.34
CA GLN A 97 12.90 -8.70 -6.75
C GLN A 97 13.62 -7.75 -7.70
N HIS A 98 13.71 -6.46 -7.33
CA HIS A 98 14.26 -5.37 -8.12
C HIS A 98 15.33 -4.58 -7.33
N PRO A 99 16.54 -5.14 -7.10
CA PRO A 99 17.57 -4.52 -6.24
C PRO A 99 18.03 -3.13 -6.69
N LYS A 100 17.85 -2.79 -7.96
CA LYS A 100 18.19 -1.48 -8.54
C LYS A 100 17.13 -0.40 -8.25
N HIS A 101 15.92 -0.79 -7.85
CA HIS A 101 14.85 0.15 -7.52
C HIS A 101 15.11 0.80 -6.15
N LYS A 102 14.76 2.07 -6.05
CA LYS A 102 14.58 2.79 -4.79
C LYS A 102 13.11 3.11 -4.58
N TYR A 103 12.72 3.42 -3.36
CA TYR A 103 11.34 3.69 -3.02
C TYR A 103 11.23 5.00 -2.24
N THR A 104 10.09 5.68 -2.36
CA THR A 104 9.79 6.85 -1.54
C THR A 104 9.58 6.49 -0.06
N TYR A 105 9.52 7.51 0.80
CA TYR A 105 8.78 7.39 2.06
C TYR A 105 7.34 6.94 1.80
N SER A 106 6.71 6.33 2.81
CA SER A 106 5.35 5.84 2.69
C SER A 106 4.36 7.00 2.64
N GLY A 107 3.42 6.92 1.71
CA GLY A 107 2.16 7.64 1.79
C GLY A 107 1.13 6.74 2.43
N ASN A 108 0.53 7.21 3.52
CA ASN A 108 -0.48 6.49 4.26
C ASN A 108 -1.84 7.15 3.98
N TYR A 109 -2.87 6.35 3.74
CA TYR A 109 -4.24 6.84 3.57
C TYR A 109 -5.22 5.89 4.28
N PHE A 110 -6.26 6.44 4.88
CA PHE A 110 -7.24 5.66 5.65
C PHE A 110 -8.63 5.80 5.06
N ILE A 111 -9.37 4.69 5.03
CA ILE A 111 -10.82 4.70 4.81
C ILE A 111 -11.49 3.86 5.88
N ASN A 112 -12.74 4.17 6.18
CA ASN A 112 -13.60 3.35 7.01
C ASN A 112 -14.68 2.75 6.11
N LEU A 113 -14.78 1.42 6.10
CA LEU A 113 -15.89 0.71 5.48
C LEU A 113 -16.99 0.53 6.51
N SER A 114 -18.22 0.88 6.14
CA SER A 114 -19.42 0.52 6.89
C SER A 114 -19.67 -0.99 6.84
N SER A 115 -20.63 -1.48 7.62
CA SER A 115 -21.07 -2.87 7.53
C SER A 115 -21.49 -3.23 6.09
N GLY A 116 -21.08 -4.40 5.63
CA GLY A 116 -21.26 -4.87 4.25
C GLY A 116 -20.14 -5.82 3.88
#